data_AF-A0A8B7DCV2-F1
#
_entry.id   AF-A0A8B7DCV2-F1
#
_cell.length_a   1.000
_cell.length_b   1.000
_cell.length_c   1.000
_cell.angle_alpha   90.00
_cell.angle_beta   90.00
_cell.angle_gamma   90.00
#
_symmetry.space_group_name_H-M   'P 1'
#
loop_
_entity.id
_entity.type
_entity.pdbx_description
1 polymer ?
#
loop_
_entity_poly.entity_id
_entity_poly.type
_entity_poly.pdbx_seq_one_letter_code
_entity_poly.pdbx_strand_id
1 'polypeptide(L)'
;MFKMSEKIASCIDSNLTILIIGEAMIDQYTYGEVGGVTSEAVSFVVKHLKTTRGLGGSANIAQNIVNLGSKVHLLSLVGNDDNLPILLEEMKNHKIDFIPVITTRPTIVKHRIVARNQQILRIDYEDDSTLSESDETLLLEQIKNLNIDIYDAVILSDYNKGMFTKNVTKELFEIFKEKFILADARPKNMHLFSKASIIKCNFLEYKGFMNSLNVVVSNQNQDIEANRDILLKHFNAFLITRSEAGISYVSNEIIEHLPAFTTSVLDVTGAGDTVTSSFVLEYLQTKCIKLSLMFSMLCAKIVVSKFGCVPISKEDFLIEKRGTKSKIISSYEEVKFLAETLKKKGKTIVFTNGCYDIVHVNHAEFLIRAKKLGDVLFVAINDDASVRRYKGPDRPIIDENSRLTLISSFQPVDYVFLFYENDPKKVIELIKPDFHVKGGDYKHEENLPETETVKKCGGKVVLITLKNNNNLSTTEIIKKVIQTYENSKS
;
A
#
# COMPACT_ATOMS: atom_id res chain seq x y z
N MET A 1 -17.36 -16.93 -6.54
CA MET A 1 -16.31 -16.19 -5.78
C MET A 1 -15.06 -15.93 -6.61
N PHE A 2 -14.47 -16.93 -7.29
CA PHE A 2 -13.27 -16.76 -8.15
C PHE A 2 -13.40 -15.76 -9.33
N LYS A 3 -14.60 -15.57 -9.91
CA LYS A 3 -14.81 -14.55 -10.97
C LYS A 3 -14.87 -13.10 -10.46
N MET A 4 -15.15 -12.87 -9.17
CA MET A 4 -15.16 -11.50 -8.60
C MET A 4 -13.76 -11.03 -8.22
N SER A 5 -12.86 -11.93 -7.81
CA SER A 5 -11.48 -11.58 -7.43
C SER A 5 -10.63 -11.05 -8.58
N GLU A 6 -10.93 -11.44 -9.82
CA GLU A 6 -10.24 -10.90 -11.01
C GLU A 6 -10.58 -9.41 -11.24
N LYS A 7 -11.80 -8.98 -10.88
CA LYS A 7 -12.29 -7.61 -11.06
C LYS A 7 -11.94 -6.65 -9.93
N ILE A 8 -11.45 -7.14 -8.78
CA ILE A 8 -11.04 -6.27 -7.68
C ILE A 8 -9.77 -5.52 -8.07
N ALA A 9 -9.75 -4.22 -7.74
CA ALA A 9 -8.73 -3.25 -8.07
C ALA A 9 -8.70 -2.88 -9.55
N SER A 10 -9.89 -2.80 -10.16
CA SER A 10 -10.06 -2.27 -11.52
C SER A 10 -9.63 -0.79 -11.60
N CYS A 11 -9.56 -0.09 -10.47
CA CYS A 11 -9.14 1.30 -10.43
C CYS A 11 -7.64 1.56 -10.48
N ILE A 12 -6.81 0.54 -10.32
CA ILE A 12 -5.36 0.70 -10.40
C ILE A 12 -4.98 1.15 -11.83
N ASP A 13 -4.26 2.27 -11.92
CA ASP A 13 -3.89 2.96 -13.17
C ASP A 13 -5.08 3.42 -14.04
N SER A 14 -6.27 3.55 -13.45
CA SER A 14 -7.49 3.89 -14.22
C SER A 14 -7.58 5.33 -14.70
N ASN A 15 -6.55 6.16 -14.47
CA ASN A 15 -6.40 7.53 -14.96
C ASN A 15 -7.57 8.47 -14.62
N LEU A 16 -8.36 8.14 -13.60
CA LEU A 16 -9.42 8.99 -13.06
C LEU A 16 -8.85 10.32 -12.57
N THR A 17 -9.64 11.39 -12.63
CA THR A 17 -9.29 12.70 -12.09
C THR A 17 -10.27 13.05 -10.96
N ILE A 18 -9.76 13.07 -9.73
CA ILE A 18 -10.57 13.34 -8.53
C ILE A 18 -10.30 14.74 -8.00
N LEU A 19 -11.35 15.49 -7.68
CA LEU A 19 -11.22 16.73 -6.93
C LEU A 19 -11.40 16.43 -5.44
N ILE A 20 -10.46 16.87 -4.62
CA ILE A 20 -10.62 16.90 -3.16
C ILE A 20 -10.73 18.35 -2.73
N ILE A 21 -11.77 18.63 -1.94
CA ILE A 21 -11.94 19.90 -1.24
C ILE A 21 -11.94 19.55 0.23
N GLY A 22 -10.95 20.02 0.98
CA GLY A 22 -10.86 19.67 2.40
C GLY A 22 -9.56 20.07 3.04
N GLU A 23 -9.48 19.83 4.33
CA GLU A 23 -8.44 20.40 5.21
C GLU A 23 -7.14 19.59 5.14
N ALA A 24 -6.16 20.15 4.41
CA ALA A 24 -4.81 19.59 4.30
C ALA A 24 -3.99 19.95 5.53
N MET A 25 -3.17 19.01 6.00
CA MET A 25 -2.31 19.22 7.16
C MET A 25 -0.94 18.58 7.00
N ILE A 26 0.03 19.10 7.76
CA ILE A 26 1.36 18.49 7.86
C ILE A 26 1.40 17.63 9.13
N ASP A 27 1.63 16.33 8.95
CA ASP A 27 1.98 15.44 10.04
C ASP A 27 3.50 15.51 10.28
N GLN A 28 3.92 16.23 11.33
CA GLN A 28 5.33 16.38 11.68
C GLN A 28 5.71 15.45 12.83
N TYR A 29 6.82 14.72 12.69
CA TYR A 29 7.36 13.84 13.72
C TYR A 29 8.77 14.29 14.09
N THR A 30 8.97 14.66 15.35
CA THR A 30 10.31 14.89 15.91
C THR A 30 10.72 13.70 16.75
N TYR A 31 11.75 13.00 16.31
CA TYR A 31 12.35 11.88 17.02
C TYR A 31 13.48 12.38 17.89
N GLY A 32 13.51 11.91 19.13
CA GLY A 32 14.59 12.22 20.05
C GLY A 32 14.83 11.16 21.10
N GLU A 33 15.89 11.36 21.88
CA GLU A 33 16.20 10.58 23.07
C GLU A 33 15.73 11.34 24.32
N VAL A 34 15.05 10.64 25.23
CA VAL A 34 14.66 11.25 26.51
C VAL A 34 15.91 11.41 27.38
N GLY A 35 16.35 12.65 27.55
CA GLY A 35 17.27 13.08 28.59
C GLY A 35 16.59 13.09 29.96
N GLY A 36 17.39 13.12 31.04
CA GLY A 36 16.88 13.14 32.42
C GLY A 36 15.94 14.31 32.72
N VAL A 37 15.38 14.31 33.93
CA VAL A 37 14.49 15.37 34.41
C VAL A 37 15.27 16.70 34.49
N THR A 38 14.69 17.79 34.00
CA THR A 38 15.29 19.13 34.08
C THR A 38 15.13 19.72 35.48
N SER A 39 16.07 20.58 35.91
CA SER A 39 16.00 21.30 37.18
C SER A 39 15.00 22.46 37.17
N GLU A 40 14.51 22.86 36.00
CA GLU A 40 13.60 24.02 35.83
C GLU A 40 12.12 23.63 36.01
N ALA A 41 11.75 22.42 35.61
CA ALA A 41 10.38 21.90 35.74
C ALA A 41 10.35 20.38 35.68
N VAL A 42 9.28 19.77 36.20
CA VAL A 42 8.97 18.34 35.97
C VAL A 42 8.54 18.15 34.52
N SER A 43 9.52 18.08 33.63
CA SER A 43 9.30 17.92 32.19
C SER A 43 10.32 16.97 31.58
N PHE A 44 9.98 16.43 30.41
CA PHE A 44 10.88 15.60 29.63
C PHE A 44 11.82 16.47 28.81
N VAL A 45 13.13 16.26 28.96
CA VAL A 45 14.09 16.78 27.99
C VAL A 45 14.17 15.78 26.84
N VAL A 46 13.90 16.23 25.61
CA VAL A 46 14.06 15.39 24.42
C VAL A 46 15.21 15.94 23.60
N LYS A 47 16.31 15.19 23.53
CA LYS A 47 17.43 15.53 22.64
C LYS A 47 17.03 15.18 21.22
N HIS A 48 16.92 16.21 20.37
CA HIS A 48 16.56 16.05 18.95
C HIS A 48 17.55 15.13 18.23
N LEU A 49 17.01 14.20 17.44
CA LEU A 49 17.78 13.36 16.52
C LEU A 49 17.43 13.65 15.06
N LYS A 50 16.13 13.65 14.73
CA LYS A 50 15.64 13.93 13.38
C LYS A 50 14.21 14.44 13.41
N THR A 51 13.84 15.19 12.38
CA THR A 51 12.44 15.55 12.11
C THR A 51 12.05 14.96 10.75
N THR A 52 10.88 14.34 10.67
CA THR A 52 10.26 13.93 9.42
C THR A 52 8.91 14.61 9.29
N ARG A 53 8.48 14.83 8.06
CA ARG A 53 7.18 15.41 7.73
C ARG A 53 6.46 14.49 6.75
N GLY A 54 5.15 14.50 6.81
CA GLY A 54 4.27 13.76 5.91
C GLY A 54 2.98 14.54 5.70
N LEU A 55 2.25 14.13 4.66
CA LEU A 55 0.94 14.68 4.33
C LEU A 55 -0.12 14.03 5.22
N GLY A 56 -0.92 14.86 5.87
CA GLY A 56 -2.06 14.44 6.68
C GLY A 56 -3.37 15.06 6.18
N GLY A 57 -4.48 14.56 6.69
CA GLY A 57 -5.80 15.09 6.36
C GLY A 57 -6.20 14.81 4.93
N SER A 58 -6.82 15.80 4.27
CA SER A 58 -7.22 15.68 2.86
C SER A 58 -6.02 15.42 1.93
N ALA A 59 -4.81 15.84 2.34
CA ALA A 59 -3.57 15.57 1.62
C ALA A 59 -3.16 14.09 1.66
N ASN A 60 -3.47 13.37 2.73
CA ASN A 60 -3.27 11.92 2.78
C ASN A 60 -4.24 11.21 1.83
N ILE A 61 -5.51 11.63 1.75
CA ILE A 61 -6.47 11.08 0.77
C ILE A 61 -5.93 11.30 -0.66
N ALA A 62 -5.42 12.50 -0.96
CA ALA A 62 -4.81 12.82 -2.25
C ALA A 62 -3.64 11.89 -2.57
N GLN A 63 -2.73 11.69 -1.61
CA GLN A 63 -1.58 10.82 -1.77
C GLN A 63 -1.96 9.37 -2.05
N ASN A 64 -2.98 8.83 -1.36
CA ASN A 64 -3.51 7.49 -1.63
C ASN A 64 -4.05 7.38 -3.07
N ILE A 65 -4.76 8.40 -3.57
CA ILE A 65 -5.31 8.41 -4.93
C ILE A 65 -4.20 8.39 -5.98
N VAL A 66 -3.16 9.22 -5.81
CA VAL A 66 -2.00 9.25 -6.72
C VAL A 66 -1.26 7.93 -6.72
N ASN A 67 -1.02 7.36 -5.55
CA ASN A 67 -0.28 6.11 -5.42
C ASN A 67 -1.04 4.88 -5.99
N LEU A 68 -2.36 4.98 -6.13
CA LEU A 68 -3.19 4.00 -6.83
C LEU A 68 -3.28 4.24 -8.35
N GLY A 69 -2.59 5.27 -8.86
CA GLY A 69 -2.43 5.52 -10.30
C GLY A 69 -3.49 6.44 -10.92
N SER A 70 -4.16 7.27 -10.11
CA SER A 70 -5.12 8.28 -10.57
C SER A 70 -4.60 9.71 -10.35
N LYS A 71 -5.18 10.69 -11.02
CA LYS A 71 -4.86 12.12 -10.86
C LYS A 71 -5.73 12.73 -9.77
N VAL A 72 -5.18 13.71 -9.06
CA VAL A 72 -5.91 14.40 -8.00
C VAL A 72 -5.61 15.90 -8.03
N HIS A 73 -6.67 16.70 -7.99
CA HIS A 73 -6.57 18.11 -7.65
C HIS A 73 -7.01 18.27 -6.20
N LEU A 74 -6.22 18.94 -5.38
CA LEU A 74 -6.53 19.18 -3.97
C LEU A 74 -6.65 20.67 -3.70
N LEU A 75 -7.85 21.11 -3.31
CA LEU A 75 -8.11 22.47 -2.86
C LEU A 75 -8.23 22.50 -1.33
N SER A 76 -7.37 23.30 -0.69
CA SER A 76 -7.34 23.46 0.77
C SER A 76 -6.98 24.89 1.16
N LEU A 77 -7.46 25.30 2.34
CA LEU A 77 -6.96 26.48 3.02
C LEU A 77 -5.54 26.23 3.52
N VAL A 78 -4.67 27.24 3.39
CA VAL A 78 -3.30 27.24 3.91
C VAL A 78 -2.97 28.62 4.46
N GLY A 79 -2.14 28.69 5.50
CA GLY A 79 -1.67 29.96 6.03
C GLY A 79 -0.58 30.56 5.16
N ASN A 80 -0.45 31.88 5.18
CA ASN A 80 0.74 32.56 4.68
C ASN A 80 1.87 32.51 5.72
N ASP A 81 2.38 31.31 6.00
CA ASP A 81 3.39 31.03 7.02
C ASP A 81 4.53 30.16 6.50
N ASP A 82 5.51 29.88 7.35
CA ASP A 82 6.69 29.07 7.00
C ASP A 82 6.35 27.64 6.56
N ASN A 83 5.12 27.17 6.80
CA ASN A 83 4.66 25.84 6.40
C ASN A 83 4.09 25.80 4.99
N LEU A 84 3.67 26.94 4.40
CA LEU A 84 3.21 27.00 3.01
C LEU A 84 4.23 26.43 2.02
N PRO A 85 5.49 26.90 1.96
CA PRO A 85 6.46 26.34 1.01
C PRO A 85 6.75 24.86 1.24
N ILE A 86 6.72 24.40 2.50
CA ILE A 86 6.88 22.99 2.85
C ILE A 86 5.74 22.16 2.28
N LEU A 87 4.49 22.61 2.45
CA LEU A 87 3.33 21.91 1.93
C LEU A 87 3.35 21.87 0.39
N LEU A 88 3.72 22.97 -0.27
CA LEU A 88 3.88 23.02 -1.73
C LEU A 88 4.92 22.01 -2.24
N GLU A 89 6.06 21.89 -1.55
CA GLU A 89 7.11 20.94 -1.89
C GLU A 89 6.65 19.48 -1.72
N GLU A 90 6.01 19.16 -0.59
CA GLU A 90 5.48 17.82 -0.33
C GLU A 90 4.40 17.42 -1.35
N MET A 91 3.48 18.32 -1.70
CA MET A 91 2.47 18.07 -2.74
C MET A 91 3.13 17.77 -4.09
N LYS A 92 4.15 18.55 -4.47
CA LYS A 92 4.91 18.33 -5.72
C LYS A 92 5.65 16.99 -5.71
N ASN A 93 6.31 16.66 -4.60
CA ASN A 93 7.02 15.38 -4.43
C ASN A 93 6.08 14.18 -4.59
N HIS A 94 4.83 14.34 -4.16
CA HIS A 94 3.78 13.33 -4.28
C HIS A 94 2.89 13.48 -5.52
N LYS A 95 3.25 14.36 -6.47
CA LYS A 95 2.51 14.58 -7.74
C LYS A 95 1.02 14.91 -7.52
N ILE A 96 0.73 15.68 -6.48
CA ILE A 96 -0.60 16.20 -6.18
C ILE A 96 -0.72 17.59 -6.81
N ASP A 97 -1.72 17.80 -7.66
CA ASP A 97 -2.02 19.12 -8.23
C ASP A 97 -2.73 19.98 -7.17
N PHE A 98 -1.94 20.73 -6.43
CA PHE A 98 -2.43 21.48 -5.26
C PHE A 98 -2.91 22.89 -5.62
N ILE A 99 -4.08 23.25 -5.10
CA ILE A 99 -4.79 24.52 -5.28
C ILE A 99 -4.90 25.20 -3.91
N PRO A 100 -3.84 25.90 -3.44
CA PRO A 100 -3.85 26.54 -2.14
C PRO A 100 -4.76 27.78 -2.14
N VAL A 101 -5.63 27.87 -1.15
CA VAL A 101 -6.33 29.11 -0.78
C VAL A 101 -5.58 29.74 0.38
N ILE A 102 -4.82 30.79 0.10
CA ILE A 102 -4.02 31.47 1.13
C ILE A 102 -4.95 32.31 2.01
N THR A 103 -4.93 32.04 3.32
CA THR A 103 -5.78 32.66 4.33
C THR A 103 -4.97 33.25 5.48
N THR A 104 -5.63 33.96 6.38
CA THR A 104 -5.00 34.48 7.61
C THR A 104 -4.82 33.41 8.70
N ARG A 105 -5.43 32.23 8.54
CA ARG A 105 -5.35 31.12 9.50
C ARG A 105 -3.97 30.44 9.39
N PRO A 106 -3.45 29.84 10.48
CA PRO A 106 -2.21 29.06 10.39
C PRO A 106 -2.43 27.81 9.52
N THR A 107 -1.39 27.39 8.80
CA THR A 107 -1.34 26.07 8.18
C THR A 107 -1.50 25.00 9.26
N ILE A 108 -2.36 24.01 9.02
CA ILE A 108 -2.64 22.96 10.01
C ILE A 108 -1.41 22.05 10.15
N VAL A 109 -0.85 21.96 11.35
CA VAL A 109 0.28 21.07 11.67
C VAL A 109 -0.04 20.20 12.88
N LYS A 110 0.17 18.89 12.73
CA LYS A 110 0.10 17.90 13.80
C LYS A 110 1.50 17.45 14.17
N HIS A 111 2.11 18.11 15.15
CA HIS A 111 3.49 17.86 15.55
C HIS A 111 3.56 16.86 16.70
N ARG A 112 4.08 15.67 16.42
CA ARG A 112 4.27 14.58 17.38
C ARG A 112 5.74 14.48 17.79
N ILE A 113 6.00 14.47 19.09
CA ILE A 113 7.33 14.22 19.66
C ILE A 113 7.39 12.76 20.07
N VAL A 114 8.37 12.02 19.54
CA VAL A 114 8.51 10.57 19.71
C VAL A 114 9.87 10.25 20.30
N ALA A 115 9.90 9.43 21.35
CA ALA A 115 11.14 8.87 21.90
C ALA A 115 10.92 7.42 22.36
N ARG A 116 11.97 6.59 22.29
CA ARG A 116 11.90 5.15 22.63
C ARG A 116 10.71 4.44 21.94
N ASN A 117 10.44 4.79 20.68
CA ASN A 117 9.30 4.30 19.88
C ASN A 117 7.92 4.57 20.50
N GLN A 118 7.79 5.56 21.38
CA GLN A 118 6.52 6.01 21.95
C GLN A 118 6.30 7.50 21.70
N GLN A 119 5.06 7.89 21.40
CA GLN A 119 4.68 9.29 21.31
C GLN A 119 4.56 9.87 22.73
N ILE A 120 5.34 10.92 23.01
CA ILE A 120 5.36 11.60 24.32
C ILE A 120 4.37 12.76 24.34
N LEU A 121 4.40 13.60 23.30
CA LEU A 121 3.64 14.84 23.22
C LEU A 121 3.11 15.05 21.80
N ARG A 122 1.96 15.69 21.69
CA ARG A 122 1.44 16.24 20.43
C ARG A 122 1.14 17.72 20.61
N ILE A 123 1.60 18.53 19.66
CA ILE A 123 1.33 19.96 19.56
C ILE A 123 0.56 20.16 18.26
N ASP A 124 -0.64 20.74 18.36
CA ASP A 124 -1.51 21.01 17.22
C ASP A 124 -1.46 22.52 16.93
N TYR A 125 -0.97 22.89 15.74
CA TYR A 125 -1.02 24.26 15.23
C TYR A 125 -2.23 24.34 14.30
N GLU A 126 -3.30 24.96 14.76
CA GLU A 126 -4.55 25.04 14.00
C GLU A 126 -5.45 26.14 14.52
N ASP A 127 -6.36 26.57 13.66
CA ASP A 127 -7.55 27.34 14.01
C ASP A 127 -8.75 26.47 13.61
N ASP A 128 -9.68 26.23 14.55
CA ASP A 128 -10.90 25.44 14.35
C ASP A 128 -12.19 26.28 14.43
N SER A 129 -12.03 27.61 14.50
CA SER A 129 -13.15 28.56 14.43
C SER A 129 -13.83 28.52 13.06
N THR A 130 -15.07 28.99 12.98
CA THR A 130 -15.73 29.19 11.68
C THR A 130 -14.90 30.13 10.81
N LEU A 131 -14.86 29.87 9.49
CA LEU A 131 -14.25 30.76 8.51
C LEU A 131 -14.71 32.22 8.66
N SER A 132 -13.78 33.14 8.48
CA SER A 132 -14.08 34.56 8.34
C SER A 132 -14.79 34.83 7.00
N GLU A 133 -15.57 35.91 6.90
CA GLU A 133 -16.24 36.27 5.65
C GLU A 133 -15.25 36.48 4.49
N SER A 134 -14.07 37.04 4.78
CA SER A 134 -13.01 37.24 3.79
C SER A 134 -12.41 35.92 3.29
N ASP A 135 -12.06 35.01 4.21
CA ASP A 135 -11.49 33.71 3.82
C ASP A 135 -12.54 32.84 3.12
N GLU A 136 -13.80 32.92 3.53
CA GLU A 136 -14.91 32.23 2.88
C GLU A 136 -15.11 32.72 1.43
N THR A 137 -15.05 34.04 1.22
CA THR A 137 -15.16 34.63 -0.13
C THR A 137 -14.03 34.15 -1.03
N LEU A 138 -12.78 34.16 -0.54
CA LEU A 138 -11.62 33.65 -1.28
C LEU A 138 -11.77 32.17 -1.65
N LEU A 139 -12.23 31.35 -0.71
CA LEU A 139 -12.49 29.93 -0.94
C LEU A 139 -13.55 29.72 -2.04
N LEU A 140 -14.67 30.43 -1.96
CA LEU A 140 -15.76 30.34 -2.93
C LEU A 140 -15.36 30.82 -4.33
N GLU A 141 -14.55 31.88 -4.43
CA GLU A 141 -13.99 32.34 -5.70
C GLU A 141 -13.11 31.27 -6.34
N GLN A 142 -12.22 30.64 -5.57
CA GLN A 142 -11.38 29.55 -6.06
C GLN A 142 -12.21 28.35 -6.53
N ILE A 143 -13.25 27.97 -5.79
CA ILE A 143 -14.16 26.89 -6.19
C ILE A 143 -14.87 27.22 -7.51
N LYS A 144 -15.37 28.45 -7.67
CA LYS A 144 -16.10 28.89 -8.88
C LYS A 144 -15.22 28.96 -10.13
N ASN A 145 -13.90 29.13 -9.95
CA ASN A 145 -12.93 29.17 -11.05
C ASN A 145 -12.49 27.77 -11.52
N LEU A 146 -12.89 26.70 -10.82
CA LEU A 146 -12.55 25.34 -11.23
C LEU A 146 -13.26 24.95 -12.52
N ASN A 147 -12.53 24.30 -13.43
CA ASN A 147 -13.15 23.59 -14.54
C ASN A 147 -13.76 22.29 -14.01
N ILE A 148 -15.08 22.25 -13.80
CA ILE A 148 -15.77 21.13 -13.15
C ILE A 148 -15.83 19.89 -14.04
N ASP A 149 -15.76 20.06 -15.36
CA ASP A 149 -15.98 18.99 -16.33
C ASP A 149 -14.86 17.95 -16.35
N ILE A 150 -13.65 18.31 -15.91
CA ILE A 150 -12.50 17.39 -15.88
C ILE A 150 -12.58 16.35 -14.76
N TYR A 151 -13.42 16.57 -13.74
CA TYR A 151 -13.45 15.72 -12.55
C TYR A 151 -14.48 14.60 -12.67
N ASP A 152 -14.06 13.38 -12.37
CA ASP A 152 -14.95 12.21 -12.34
C ASP A 152 -15.77 12.15 -11.05
N ALA A 153 -15.22 12.65 -9.95
CA ALA A 153 -15.87 12.75 -8.65
C ALA A 153 -15.26 13.84 -7.76
N VAL A 154 -15.98 14.16 -6.68
CA VAL A 154 -15.55 15.10 -5.65
C VAL A 154 -15.52 14.39 -4.29
N ILE A 155 -14.45 14.61 -3.53
CA ILE A 155 -14.34 14.22 -2.13
C ILE A 155 -14.35 15.48 -1.27
N LEU A 156 -15.30 15.56 -0.35
CA LEU A 156 -15.36 16.62 0.66
C LEU A 156 -14.80 16.07 1.97
N SER A 157 -13.68 16.58 2.44
CA SER A 157 -12.97 16.02 3.59
C SER A 157 -12.91 17.02 4.75
N ASP A 158 -13.80 16.85 5.72
CA ASP A 158 -13.95 17.73 6.88
C ASP A 158 -13.27 17.13 8.11
N TYR A 159 -12.28 17.82 8.65
CA TYR A 159 -11.59 17.49 9.91
C TYR A 159 -12.00 18.43 11.06
N ASN A 160 -13.12 19.16 10.92
CA ASN A 160 -13.60 20.18 11.85
C ASN A 160 -12.58 21.31 12.07
N LYS A 161 -11.92 21.82 11.02
CA LYS A 161 -11.02 23.00 11.09
C LYS A 161 -11.62 24.26 10.49
N GLY A 162 -12.95 24.28 10.34
CA GLY A 162 -13.73 25.47 10.03
C GLY A 162 -13.95 25.72 8.54
N MET A 163 -13.40 24.89 7.65
CA MET A 163 -13.51 25.08 6.19
C MET A 163 -14.95 24.97 5.66
N PHE A 164 -15.78 24.13 6.28
CA PHE A 164 -17.13 23.85 5.80
C PHE A 164 -18.18 24.63 6.59
N THR A 165 -18.48 25.84 6.12
CA THR A 165 -19.64 26.61 6.61
C THR A 165 -20.93 26.19 5.90
N LYS A 166 -22.07 26.65 6.40
CA LYS A 166 -23.37 26.44 5.72
C LYS A 166 -23.37 27.00 4.30
N ASN A 167 -22.75 28.15 4.09
CA ASN A 167 -22.71 28.82 2.80
C ASN A 167 -21.76 28.09 1.83
N VAL A 168 -20.53 27.79 2.28
CA VAL A 168 -19.56 27.00 1.49
C VAL A 168 -20.19 25.68 1.05
N THR A 169 -20.79 24.94 1.99
CA THR A 169 -21.36 23.63 1.69
C THR A 169 -22.55 23.73 0.74
N LYS A 170 -23.40 24.76 0.88
CA LYS A 170 -24.51 25.01 -0.04
C LYS A 170 -24.02 25.25 -1.48
N GLU A 171 -23.03 26.12 -1.65
CA GLU A 171 -22.46 26.44 -2.97
C GLU A 171 -21.78 25.21 -3.60
N LEU A 172 -21.01 24.44 -2.81
CA LEU A 172 -20.40 23.19 -3.26
C LEU A 172 -21.43 22.22 -3.85
N PHE A 173 -22.54 22.00 -3.15
CA PHE A 173 -23.58 21.10 -3.65
C PHE A 173 -24.35 21.64 -4.85
N GLU A 174 -24.41 22.96 -5.06
CA GLU A 174 -24.99 23.52 -6.28
C GLU A 174 -24.05 23.37 -7.47
N ILE A 175 -22.77 23.67 -7.27
CA ILE A 175 -21.72 23.63 -8.30
C ILE A 175 -21.47 22.18 -8.77
N PHE A 176 -21.44 21.22 -7.84
CA PHE A 176 -21.10 19.82 -8.13
C PHE A 176 -22.31 18.87 -8.15
N LYS A 177 -23.54 19.39 -8.32
CA LYS A 177 -24.79 18.59 -8.21
C LYS A 177 -24.87 17.36 -9.11
N GLU A 178 -24.24 17.40 -10.29
CA GLU A 178 -24.22 16.29 -11.26
C GLU A 178 -23.04 15.31 -11.04
N LYS A 179 -22.16 15.59 -10.07
CA LYS A 179 -20.99 14.76 -9.77
C LYS A 179 -21.30 13.77 -8.65
N PHE A 180 -20.59 12.64 -8.65
CA PHE A 180 -20.55 11.77 -7.48
C PHE A 180 -19.76 12.46 -6.36
N ILE A 181 -20.38 12.63 -5.19
CA ILE A 181 -19.78 13.29 -4.03
C ILE A 181 -19.71 12.32 -2.86
N LEU A 182 -18.50 12.04 -2.38
CA LEU A 182 -18.30 11.39 -1.08
C LEU A 182 -17.87 12.46 -0.07
N ALA A 183 -18.59 12.58 1.04
CA ALA A 183 -18.20 13.44 2.15
C ALA A 183 -17.71 12.60 3.34
N ASP A 184 -16.45 12.82 3.75
CA ASP A 184 -15.87 12.30 5.00
C ASP A 184 -16.03 13.40 6.05
N ALA A 185 -17.13 13.32 6.81
CA ALA A 185 -17.57 14.41 7.67
C ALA A 185 -17.59 13.99 9.14
N ARG A 186 -17.10 14.89 10.00
CA ARG A 186 -17.16 14.68 11.46
C ARG A 186 -18.57 14.95 11.99
N PRO A 187 -18.96 14.37 13.14
CA PRO A 187 -20.33 14.43 13.66
C PRO A 187 -20.90 15.83 13.80
N LYS A 188 -20.07 16.81 14.22
CA LYS A 188 -20.46 18.21 14.41
C LYS A 188 -21.06 18.82 13.14
N ASN A 189 -20.46 18.53 11.99
CA ASN A 189 -20.79 19.15 10.71
C ASN A 189 -21.51 18.19 9.76
N MET A 190 -21.69 16.92 10.12
CA MET A 190 -22.23 15.89 9.23
C MET A 190 -23.57 16.30 8.58
N HIS A 191 -24.43 17.02 9.32
CA HIS A 191 -25.70 17.55 8.81
C HIS A 191 -25.58 18.50 7.60
N LEU A 192 -24.44 19.18 7.45
CA LEU A 192 -24.17 20.06 6.29
C LEU A 192 -24.06 19.26 5.00
N PHE A 193 -23.67 17.99 5.08
CA PHE A 193 -23.38 17.13 3.94
C PHE A 193 -24.55 16.25 3.49
N SER A 194 -25.78 16.54 3.92
CA SER A 194 -27.00 15.77 3.61
C SER A 194 -27.23 15.45 2.14
N LYS A 195 -26.71 16.30 1.23
CA LYS A 195 -26.83 16.12 -0.23
C LYS A 195 -25.73 15.27 -0.87
N ALA A 196 -24.73 14.80 -0.11
CA ALA A 196 -23.68 13.94 -0.66
C ALA A 196 -24.24 12.61 -1.19
N SER A 197 -23.59 12.04 -2.20
CA SER A 197 -23.93 10.69 -2.69
C SER A 197 -23.68 9.65 -1.59
N ILE A 198 -22.59 9.81 -0.83
CA ILE A 198 -22.24 8.97 0.32
C ILE A 198 -21.67 9.84 1.44
N ILE A 199 -22.16 9.64 2.65
CA ILE A 199 -21.46 10.06 3.88
C ILE A 199 -20.60 8.92 4.36
N LYS A 200 -19.30 9.15 4.50
CA LYS A 200 -18.41 8.24 5.20
C LYS A 200 -18.18 8.72 6.63
N CYS A 201 -18.19 7.80 7.57
CA CYS A 201 -17.84 8.04 8.97
C CYS A 201 -17.28 6.77 9.61
N ASN A 202 -16.63 6.89 10.77
CA ASN A 202 -16.31 5.75 11.61
C ASN A 202 -17.45 5.43 12.60
N PHE A 203 -17.38 4.27 13.25
CA PHE A 203 -18.44 3.84 14.17
C PHE A 203 -18.67 4.80 15.35
N LEU A 204 -17.62 5.44 15.89
CA LEU A 204 -17.78 6.42 16.97
C LEU A 204 -18.51 7.68 16.48
N GLU A 205 -18.25 8.08 15.24
CA GLU A 205 -18.91 9.22 14.60
C GLU A 205 -20.37 8.90 14.27
N TYR A 206 -20.64 7.73 13.69
CA TYR A 206 -21.98 7.18 13.52
C TYR A 206 -22.74 7.16 14.86
N LYS A 207 -22.13 6.61 15.91
CA LYS A 207 -22.72 6.56 17.25
C LYS A 207 -22.99 7.96 17.79
N GLY A 208 -22.07 8.90 17.60
CA GLY A 208 -22.26 10.30 17.99
C GLY A 208 -23.47 10.94 17.32
N PHE A 209 -23.65 10.69 16.01
CA PHE A 209 -24.82 11.15 15.27
C PHE A 209 -26.12 10.49 15.76
N MET A 210 -26.15 9.17 15.91
CA MET A 210 -27.34 8.46 16.38
C MET A 210 -27.75 8.92 17.79
N ASN A 211 -26.78 9.13 18.68
CA ASN A 211 -27.02 9.69 20.01
C ASN A 211 -27.64 11.09 19.94
N SER A 212 -27.27 11.94 18.98
CA SER A 212 -27.89 13.26 18.78
C SER A 212 -29.37 13.18 18.37
N LEU A 213 -29.81 12.02 17.88
CA LEU A 213 -31.19 11.69 17.57
C LEU A 213 -31.88 10.91 18.71
N ASN A 214 -31.25 10.80 19.88
CA ASN A 214 -31.71 9.98 21.03
C ASN A 214 -31.82 8.48 20.71
N VAL A 215 -30.99 7.97 19.80
CA VAL A 215 -30.93 6.54 19.45
C VAL A 215 -29.62 5.94 19.95
N VAL A 216 -29.73 4.92 20.80
CA VAL A 216 -28.57 4.20 21.34
C VAL A 216 -28.21 3.07 20.39
N VAL A 217 -26.94 3.02 19.99
CA VAL A 217 -26.43 2.04 19.04
C VAL A 217 -25.21 1.28 19.55
N SER A 218 -25.07 0.04 19.09
CA SER A 218 -23.99 -0.91 19.29
C SER A 218 -23.28 -1.22 17.97
N ASN A 219 -22.03 -1.73 18.04
CA ASN A 219 -21.23 -2.02 16.84
C ASN A 219 -21.61 -3.37 16.21
N GLN A 220 -22.90 -3.65 16.05
CA GLN A 220 -23.43 -4.91 15.50
C GLN A 220 -24.14 -4.67 14.17
N ASN A 221 -24.10 -5.66 13.27
CA ASN A 221 -24.73 -5.53 11.94
C ASN A 221 -26.23 -5.28 12.08
N GLN A 222 -26.90 -6.07 12.92
CA GLN A 222 -28.35 -6.01 13.15
C GLN A 222 -28.80 -4.63 13.64
N ASP A 223 -27.96 -3.94 14.41
CA ASP A 223 -28.29 -2.62 14.91
C ASP A 223 -28.15 -1.55 13.83
N ILE A 224 -27.14 -1.64 12.95
CA ILE A 224 -27.05 -0.76 11.77
C ILE A 224 -28.23 -1.01 10.82
N GLU A 225 -28.60 -2.27 10.59
CA GLU A 225 -29.75 -2.66 9.78
C GLU A 225 -31.05 -2.09 10.35
N ALA A 226 -31.28 -2.22 11.66
CA ALA A 226 -32.48 -1.72 12.34
C ALA A 226 -32.61 -0.18 12.28
N ASN A 227 -31.49 0.53 12.21
CA ASN A 227 -31.44 2.00 12.18
C ASN A 227 -31.36 2.59 10.76
N ARG A 228 -31.43 1.76 9.72
CA ARG A 228 -31.38 2.18 8.31
C ARG A 228 -32.34 3.32 8.00
N ASP A 229 -33.61 3.18 8.33
CA ASP A 229 -34.62 4.17 7.94
C ASP A 229 -34.42 5.51 8.65
N ILE A 230 -33.78 5.51 9.83
CA ILE A 230 -33.40 6.73 10.53
C ILE A 230 -32.26 7.42 9.79
N LEU A 231 -31.24 6.66 9.37
CA LEU A 231 -30.11 7.20 8.60
C LEU A 231 -30.55 7.80 7.27
N LEU A 232 -31.39 7.07 6.54
CA LEU A 232 -31.78 7.44 5.17
C LEU A 232 -32.81 8.58 5.10
N LYS A 233 -33.38 8.99 6.24
CA LYS A 233 -34.12 10.25 6.35
C LYS A 233 -33.23 11.49 6.25
N HIS A 234 -31.94 11.35 6.57
CA HIS A 234 -31.00 12.47 6.64
C HIS A 234 -29.99 12.47 5.50
N PHE A 235 -29.67 11.31 4.92
CA PHE A 235 -28.62 11.15 3.92
C PHE A 235 -28.97 10.09 2.88
N ASN A 236 -28.38 10.18 1.69
CA ASN A 236 -28.63 9.25 0.59
C ASN A 236 -28.04 7.85 0.84
N ALA A 237 -26.83 7.79 1.39
CA ALA A 237 -26.14 6.57 1.75
C ALA A 237 -25.06 6.82 2.80
N PHE A 238 -24.71 5.76 3.53
CA PHE A 238 -23.64 5.75 4.52
C PHE A 238 -22.58 4.70 4.19
N LEU A 239 -21.32 5.05 4.45
CA LEU A 239 -20.17 4.15 4.49
C LEU A 239 -19.55 4.22 5.90
N ILE A 240 -19.80 3.21 6.71
CA ILE A 240 -19.45 3.18 8.14
C ILE A 240 -18.27 2.24 8.35
N THR A 241 -17.09 2.78 8.70
CA THR A 241 -15.93 1.97 9.09
C THR A 241 -16.01 1.61 10.57
N ARG A 242 -15.88 0.32 10.89
CA ARG A 242 -16.23 -0.28 12.18
C ARG A 242 -15.09 -1.05 12.84
N SER A 243 -13.86 -0.62 12.59
CA SER A 243 -12.64 -1.24 13.16
C SER A 243 -12.62 -2.75 12.89
N GLU A 244 -12.46 -3.59 13.92
CA GLU A 244 -12.45 -5.05 13.84
C GLU A 244 -13.76 -5.65 13.28
N ALA A 245 -14.88 -4.95 13.39
CA ALA A 245 -16.15 -5.38 12.80
C ALA A 245 -16.22 -5.11 11.28
N GLY A 246 -15.21 -4.44 10.71
CA GLY A 246 -15.06 -4.24 9.28
C GLY A 246 -15.68 -2.93 8.78
N ILE A 247 -16.51 -3.02 7.73
CA ILE A 247 -17.14 -1.86 7.08
C ILE A 247 -18.59 -2.18 6.74
N SER A 248 -19.44 -1.16 6.69
CA SER A 248 -20.85 -1.30 6.34
C SER A 248 -21.27 -0.20 5.37
N TYR A 249 -21.96 -0.57 4.30
CA TYR A 249 -22.62 0.35 3.40
C TYR A 249 -24.13 0.26 3.58
N VAL A 250 -24.80 1.40 3.66
CA VAL A 250 -26.25 1.49 3.89
C VAL A 250 -26.85 2.47 2.90
N SER A 251 -27.85 2.04 2.13
CA SER A 251 -28.60 2.86 1.17
C SER A 251 -30.06 2.41 1.06
N ASN A 252 -30.86 3.13 0.27
CA ASN A 252 -32.26 2.76 -0.02
C ASN A 252 -32.39 1.47 -0.83
N GLU A 253 -31.34 1.03 -1.52
CA GLU A 253 -31.38 -0.16 -2.37
C GLU A 253 -30.73 -1.37 -1.69
N ILE A 254 -29.58 -1.14 -1.03
CA ILE A 254 -28.76 -2.22 -0.48
C ILE A 254 -28.20 -1.86 0.90
N ILE A 255 -28.03 -2.90 1.72
CA ILE A 255 -27.20 -2.90 2.92
C ILE A 255 -26.16 -4.00 2.74
N GLU A 256 -24.89 -3.65 2.88
CA GLU A 256 -23.78 -4.58 2.72
C GLU A 256 -22.83 -4.46 3.90
N HIS A 257 -22.49 -5.58 4.51
CA HIS A 257 -21.52 -5.68 5.58
C HIS A 257 -20.34 -6.51 5.12
N LEU A 258 -19.12 -6.00 5.32
CA LEU A 258 -17.91 -6.74 5.03
C LEU A 258 -17.02 -6.75 6.29
N PRO A 259 -16.71 -7.92 6.88
CA PRO A 259 -15.88 -8.00 8.08
C PRO A 259 -14.44 -7.55 7.78
N ALA A 260 -13.71 -7.15 8.83
CA ALA A 260 -12.30 -6.83 8.70
C ALA A 260 -11.49 -8.08 8.32
N PHE A 261 -10.54 -7.90 7.41
CA PHE A 261 -9.58 -8.96 7.11
C PHE A 261 -8.57 -9.08 8.25
N THR A 262 -8.30 -10.30 8.70
CA THR A 262 -7.35 -10.58 9.78
C THR A 262 -5.94 -10.15 9.39
N THR A 263 -5.31 -9.29 10.20
CA THR A 263 -3.92 -8.83 10.05
C THR A 263 -3.35 -8.44 11.41
N SER A 264 -2.02 -8.39 11.53
CA SER A 264 -1.38 -7.77 12.70
C SER A 264 -1.53 -6.26 12.60
N VAL A 265 -2.37 -5.68 13.46
CA VAL A 265 -2.57 -4.23 13.53
C VAL A 265 -1.40 -3.60 14.28
N LEU A 266 -0.66 -2.73 13.60
CA LEU A 266 0.45 -1.97 14.18
C LEU A 266 0.02 -0.53 14.50
N ASP A 267 -0.66 0.13 13.56
CA ASP A 267 -1.16 1.50 13.69
C ASP A 267 -2.44 1.63 12.85
N VAL A 268 -3.43 2.40 13.32
CA VAL A 268 -4.70 2.63 12.60
C VAL A 268 -4.77 4.01 11.94
N THR A 269 -3.72 4.82 12.11
CA THR A 269 -3.65 6.18 11.57
C THR A 269 -3.74 6.17 10.04
N GLY A 270 -4.67 6.94 9.47
CA GLY A 270 -4.85 7.06 8.01
C GLY A 270 -5.66 5.94 7.35
N ALA A 271 -6.12 4.92 8.10
CA ALA A 271 -6.91 3.83 7.54
C ALA A 271 -8.25 4.31 6.96
N GLY A 272 -8.89 5.31 7.61
CA GLY A 272 -10.11 5.93 7.11
C GLY A 272 -9.92 6.62 5.77
N ASP A 273 -8.83 7.38 5.63
CA ASP A 273 -8.48 8.10 4.40
C ASP A 273 -8.17 7.13 3.24
N THR A 274 -7.54 5.99 3.58
CA THR A 274 -7.29 4.88 2.66
C THR A 274 -8.60 4.25 2.18
N VAL A 275 -9.57 4.06 3.07
CA VAL A 275 -10.92 3.58 2.71
C VAL A 275 -11.62 4.57 1.79
N THR A 276 -11.62 5.86 2.14
CA THR A 276 -12.24 6.92 1.34
C THR A 276 -11.70 6.95 -0.09
N SER A 277 -10.37 7.00 -0.24
CA SER A 277 -9.70 7.02 -1.55
C SER A 277 -9.97 5.76 -2.38
N SER A 278 -9.68 4.58 -1.82
CA SER A 278 -9.86 3.30 -2.53
C SER A 278 -11.32 3.03 -2.91
N PHE A 279 -12.28 3.41 -2.06
CA PHE A 279 -13.70 3.19 -2.32
C PHE A 279 -14.16 3.99 -3.54
N VAL A 280 -13.85 5.30 -3.56
CA VAL A 280 -14.25 6.20 -4.65
C VAL A 280 -13.69 5.70 -5.98
N LEU A 281 -12.39 5.39 -6.02
CA LEU A 281 -11.72 4.93 -7.24
C LEU A 281 -12.34 3.63 -7.78
N GLU A 282 -12.50 2.62 -6.92
CA GLU A 282 -13.05 1.32 -7.35
C GLU A 282 -14.54 1.43 -7.71
N TYR A 283 -15.30 2.28 -6.99
CA TYR A 283 -16.71 2.51 -7.31
C TYR A 283 -16.88 3.21 -8.66
N LEU A 284 -16.04 4.19 -9.00
CA LEU A 284 -16.13 4.87 -10.29
C LEU A 284 -15.88 3.92 -11.46
N GLN A 285 -14.96 2.96 -11.32
CA GLN A 285 -14.67 1.97 -12.35
C GLN A 285 -15.70 0.84 -12.43
N THR A 286 -16.16 0.33 -11.30
CA THR A 286 -16.95 -0.90 -11.28
C THR A 286 -18.45 -0.67 -11.13
N LYS A 287 -18.85 0.49 -10.61
CA LYS A 287 -20.21 0.82 -10.15
C LYS A 287 -20.78 -0.25 -9.21
N CYS A 288 -19.92 -0.99 -8.50
CA CYS A 288 -20.30 -2.13 -7.67
C CYS A 288 -19.84 -1.92 -6.23
N ILE A 289 -20.79 -1.61 -5.34
CA ILE A 289 -20.52 -1.36 -3.91
C ILE A 289 -19.72 -2.50 -3.29
N LYS A 290 -20.09 -3.75 -3.54
CA LYS A 290 -19.40 -4.90 -2.95
C LYS A 290 -17.94 -5.00 -3.35
N LEU A 291 -17.62 -4.73 -4.62
CA LEU A 291 -16.22 -4.70 -5.08
C LEU A 291 -15.47 -3.53 -4.44
N SER A 292 -16.09 -2.35 -4.36
CA SER A 292 -15.51 -1.18 -3.69
C SER A 292 -15.19 -1.45 -2.22
N LEU A 293 -16.14 -2.03 -1.46
CA LEU A 293 -15.92 -2.43 -0.07
C LEU A 293 -14.77 -3.44 0.07
N MET A 294 -14.74 -4.45 -0.79
CA MET A 294 -13.67 -5.46 -0.77
C MET A 294 -12.31 -4.85 -1.04
N PHE A 295 -12.19 -4.00 -2.05
CA PHE A 295 -10.95 -3.31 -2.37
C PHE A 295 -10.50 -2.40 -1.22
N SER A 296 -11.41 -1.59 -0.67
CA SER A 296 -11.11 -0.71 0.45
C SER A 296 -10.65 -1.45 1.69
N MET A 297 -11.28 -2.57 2.02
CA MET A 297 -10.87 -3.36 3.18
C MET A 297 -9.52 -4.05 2.97
N LEU A 298 -9.17 -4.44 1.73
CA LEU A 298 -7.83 -4.94 1.42
C LEU A 298 -6.77 -3.84 1.58
N CYS A 299 -7.02 -2.65 1.05
CA CYS A 299 -6.13 -1.50 1.24
C CYS A 299 -5.98 -1.15 2.72
N ALA A 300 -7.08 -1.08 3.46
CA ALA A 300 -7.08 -0.83 4.91
C ALA A 300 -6.25 -1.87 5.67
N LYS A 301 -6.42 -3.16 5.36
CA LYS A 301 -5.64 -4.26 5.96
C LYS A 301 -4.13 -4.07 5.79
N ILE A 302 -3.71 -3.61 4.61
CA ILE A 302 -2.28 -3.39 4.32
C ILE A 302 -1.75 -2.21 5.10
N VAL A 303 -2.43 -1.06 5.06
CA VAL A 303 -1.92 0.16 5.73
C VAL A 303 -1.89 0.02 7.25
N VAL A 304 -2.85 -0.68 7.86
CA VAL A 304 -2.85 -0.87 9.33
C VAL A 304 -1.74 -1.77 9.84
N SER A 305 -1.05 -2.48 8.94
CA SER A 305 0.13 -3.30 9.27
C SER A 305 1.44 -2.49 9.26
N LYS A 306 1.38 -1.20 8.91
CA LYS A 306 2.50 -0.26 8.86
C LYS A 306 2.43 0.72 10.05
N PHE A 307 3.55 1.35 10.38
CA PHE A 307 3.62 2.33 11.46
C PHE A 307 3.49 3.75 10.89
N GLY A 308 2.62 4.57 11.48
CA GLY A 308 2.33 5.93 11.03
C GLY A 308 1.29 6.01 9.92
N CYS A 309 0.98 7.25 9.51
CA CYS A 309 0.10 7.56 8.38
C CYS A 309 0.81 7.25 7.06
N VAL A 310 0.82 5.98 6.64
CA VAL A 310 1.47 5.53 5.40
C VAL A 310 0.40 5.32 4.33
N PRO A 311 0.46 6.04 3.18
CA PRO A 311 -0.49 5.85 2.09
C PRO A 311 -0.32 4.46 1.46
N ILE A 312 -1.41 3.90 0.93
CA ILE A 312 -1.36 2.68 0.13
C ILE A 312 -0.65 2.95 -1.20
N SER A 313 0.12 1.99 -1.72
CA SER A 313 0.60 2.00 -3.10
C SER A 313 0.05 0.86 -3.95
N LYS A 314 0.13 1.02 -5.27
CA LYS A 314 -0.14 -0.06 -6.22
C LYS A 314 0.68 -1.32 -5.90
N GLU A 315 1.97 -1.16 -5.63
CA GLU A 315 2.88 -2.27 -5.34
C GLU A 315 2.46 -2.99 -4.06
N ASP A 316 2.10 -2.24 -3.01
CA ASP A 316 1.57 -2.81 -1.77
C ASP A 316 0.36 -3.73 -2.03
N PHE A 317 -0.59 -3.24 -2.83
CA PHE A 317 -1.77 -4.00 -3.18
C PHE A 317 -1.45 -5.20 -4.08
N LEU A 318 -0.55 -5.06 -5.05
CA LEU A 318 -0.14 -6.18 -5.91
C LEU A 318 0.52 -7.31 -5.12
N ILE A 319 1.34 -6.97 -4.11
CA ILE A 319 1.92 -7.93 -3.17
C ILE A 319 0.82 -8.66 -2.41
N GLU A 320 -0.17 -7.94 -1.87
CA GLU A 320 -1.28 -8.54 -1.13
C GLU A 320 -2.21 -9.39 -2.03
N LYS A 321 -2.53 -8.94 -3.26
CA LYS A 321 -3.41 -9.64 -4.21
C LYS A 321 -2.80 -10.95 -4.68
N ARG A 322 -1.47 -11.01 -4.85
CA ARG A 322 -0.74 -12.27 -5.10
C ARG A 322 -0.82 -13.22 -3.92
N GLY A 323 -1.14 -12.69 -2.74
CA GLY A 323 -1.17 -13.39 -1.47
C GLY A 323 0.25 -13.68 -1.00
N THR A 324 0.44 -13.71 0.32
CA THR A 324 1.63 -14.22 0.99
C THR A 324 1.94 -15.70 0.72
N LYS A 325 1.23 -16.34 -0.22
CA LYS A 325 1.44 -17.71 -0.70
C LYS A 325 1.98 -17.80 -2.13
N SER A 326 1.90 -16.74 -2.94
CA SER A 326 2.59 -16.76 -4.23
C SER A 326 4.07 -16.55 -3.98
N LYS A 327 4.84 -17.63 -4.16
CA LYS A 327 6.30 -17.56 -4.14
C LYS A 327 6.82 -16.80 -5.36
N ILE A 328 6.00 -16.54 -6.38
CA ILE A 328 6.44 -15.89 -7.62
C ILE A 328 6.42 -14.36 -7.46
N ILE A 329 7.58 -13.73 -7.65
CA ILE A 329 7.80 -12.28 -7.69
C ILE A 329 7.93 -11.84 -9.17
N SER A 330 7.35 -10.69 -9.53
CA SER A 330 7.27 -10.28 -10.94
C SER A 330 8.13 -9.08 -11.33
N SER A 331 8.80 -8.41 -10.37
CA SER A 331 9.72 -7.30 -10.69
C SER A 331 10.93 -7.23 -9.76
N TYR A 332 11.99 -6.58 -10.22
CA TYR A 332 13.21 -6.37 -9.42
C TYR A 332 13.00 -5.39 -8.27
N GLU A 333 12.10 -4.43 -8.42
CA GLU A 333 11.69 -3.51 -7.37
C GLU A 333 11.05 -4.29 -6.20
N GLU A 334 10.19 -5.26 -6.51
CA GLU A 334 9.57 -6.13 -5.53
C GLU A 334 10.59 -7.07 -4.86
N VAL A 335 11.51 -7.67 -5.64
CA VAL A 335 12.64 -8.45 -5.09
C VAL A 335 13.43 -7.62 -4.06
N LYS A 336 13.80 -6.38 -4.44
CA LYS A 336 14.55 -5.46 -3.57
C LYS A 336 13.77 -5.13 -2.30
N PHE A 337 12.50 -4.73 -2.44
CA PHE A 337 11.65 -4.37 -1.33
C PHE A 337 11.46 -5.52 -0.33
N LEU A 338 11.19 -6.75 -0.84
CA LEU A 338 11.07 -7.93 0.02
C LEU A 338 12.38 -8.25 0.73
N ALA A 339 13.51 -8.23 0.03
CA ALA A 339 14.81 -8.49 0.62
C ALA A 339 15.14 -7.48 1.73
N GLU A 340 14.93 -6.19 1.49
CA GLU A 340 15.12 -5.13 2.49
C GLU A 340 14.19 -5.31 3.70
N THR A 341 12.93 -5.67 3.47
CA THR A 341 11.94 -5.91 4.53
C THR A 341 12.32 -7.11 5.38
N LEU A 342 12.75 -8.21 4.78
CA LEU A 342 13.17 -9.43 5.48
C LEU A 342 14.44 -9.19 6.29
N LYS A 343 15.41 -8.43 5.76
CA LYS A 343 16.61 -8.02 6.49
C LYS A 343 16.28 -7.14 7.69
N LYS A 344 15.37 -6.17 7.56
CA LYS A 344 14.89 -5.35 8.69
C LYS A 344 14.23 -6.21 9.78
N LYS A 345 13.66 -7.36 9.42
CA LYS A 345 13.11 -8.36 10.35
C LYS A 345 14.16 -9.35 10.89
N GLY A 346 15.44 -9.13 10.60
CA GLY A 346 16.55 -9.98 11.06
C GLY A 346 16.58 -11.37 10.43
N LYS A 347 15.98 -11.57 9.25
CA LYS A 347 15.97 -12.85 8.54
C LYS A 347 17.25 -13.07 7.76
N THR A 348 17.79 -14.27 7.81
CA THR A 348 18.94 -14.72 7.01
C THR A 348 18.48 -15.11 5.61
N ILE A 349 18.98 -14.44 4.59
CA ILE A 349 18.58 -14.60 3.19
C ILE A 349 19.59 -15.47 2.43
N VAL A 350 19.09 -16.54 1.84
CA VAL A 350 19.79 -17.42 0.90
C VAL A 350 19.33 -17.10 -0.51
N PHE A 351 20.25 -17.03 -1.45
CA PHE A 351 19.98 -16.80 -2.86
C PHE A 351 20.64 -17.86 -3.73
N THR A 352 19.94 -18.34 -4.75
CA THR A 352 20.51 -19.16 -5.82
C THR A 352 19.88 -18.80 -7.16
N ASN A 353 20.54 -19.16 -8.26
CA ASN A 353 20.02 -18.92 -9.60
C ASN A 353 20.36 -20.07 -10.55
N GLY A 354 19.50 -20.28 -11.55
CA GLY A 354 19.78 -21.29 -12.56
C GLY A 354 18.70 -21.42 -13.63
N CYS A 355 19.00 -22.31 -14.57
CA CYS A 355 18.12 -22.63 -15.68
C CYS A 355 16.90 -23.47 -15.26
N TYR A 356 17.11 -24.51 -14.47
CA TYR A 356 16.08 -25.48 -14.07
C TYR A 356 15.23 -26.00 -15.25
N ASP A 357 15.89 -26.42 -16.33
CA ASP A 357 15.22 -26.80 -17.57
C ASP A 357 14.33 -28.03 -17.41
N ILE A 358 14.93 -29.23 -17.29
CA ILE A 358 14.20 -30.43 -16.83
C ILE A 358 14.60 -30.67 -15.38
N VAL A 359 13.63 -30.49 -14.48
CA VAL A 359 13.83 -30.67 -13.04
C VAL A 359 13.93 -32.16 -12.70
N HIS A 360 14.78 -32.48 -11.74
CA HIS A 360 15.08 -33.84 -11.29
C HIS A 360 15.51 -33.83 -9.83
N VAL A 361 15.71 -35.01 -9.22
CA VAL A 361 15.97 -35.16 -7.78
C VAL A 361 17.15 -34.31 -7.27
N ASN A 362 18.23 -34.17 -8.05
CA ASN A 362 19.36 -33.33 -7.67
C ASN A 362 18.97 -31.86 -7.47
N HIS A 363 18.05 -31.31 -8.27
CA HIS A 363 17.54 -29.94 -8.05
C HIS A 363 16.75 -29.85 -6.74
N ALA A 364 15.92 -30.86 -6.45
CA ALA A 364 15.15 -30.91 -5.20
C ALA A 364 16.09 -30.94 -3.98
N GLU A 365 17.08 -31.83 -4.00
CA GLU A 365 18.05 -31.97 -2.90
C GLU A 365 18.93 -30.72 -2.75
N PHE A 366 19.34 -30.12 -3.87
CA PHE A 366 20.07 -28.85 -3.87
C PHE A 366 19.28 -27.73 -3.17
N LEU A 367 18.02 -27.53 -3.57
CA LEU A 367 17.17 -26.49 -2.98
C LEU A 367 16.90 -26.75 -1.48
N ILE A 368 16.70 -28.00 -1.08
CA ILE A 368 16.54 -28.38 0.34
C ILE A 368 17.80 -28.01 1.14
N ARG A 369 18.98 -28.33 0.62
CA ARG A 369 20.25 -28.02 1.30
C ARG A 369 20.54 -26.53 1.31
N ALA A 370 20.24 -25.80 0.24
CA ALA A 370 20.37 -24.35 0.18
C ALA A 370 19.51 -23.67 1.25
N LYS A 371 18.23 -24.06 1.37
CA LYS A 371 17.31 -23.53 2.37
C LYS A 371 17.81 -23.72 3.81
N LYS A 372 18.58 -24.77 4.12
CA LYS A 372 19.13 -24.99 5.48
C LYS A 372 20.15 -23.94 5.92
N LEU A 373 20.67 -23.12 5.01
CA LEU A 373 21.64 -22.08 5.33
C LEU A 373 21.00 -20.79 5.89
N GLY A 374 19.68 -20.63 5.80
CA GLY A 374 19.01 -19.42 6.27
C GLY A 374 17.50 -19.55 6.43
N ASP A 375 16.87 -18.42 6.74
CA ASP A 375 15.43 -18.36 7.00
C ASP A 375 14.60 -18.28 5.72
N VAL A 376 15.16 -17.73 4.63
CA VAL A 376 14.44 -17.45 3.38
C VAL A 376 15.32 -17.79 2.18
N LEU A 377 14.79 -18.51 1.20
CA LEU A 377 15.43 -18.88 -0.06
C LEU A 377 14.77 -18.15 -1.25
N PHE A 378 15.55 -17.28 -1.88
CA PHE A 378 15.25 -16.68 -3.18
C PHE A 378 15.87 -17.51 -4.31
N VAL A 379 15.10 -17.79 -5.36
CA VAL A 379 15.55 -18.51 -6.55
C VAL A 379 15.31 -17.68 -7.81
N ALA A 380 16.37 -17.29 -8.50
CA ALA A 380 16.26 -16.63 -9.80
C ALA A 380 16.29 -17.66 -10.94
N ILE A 381 15.33 -17.57 -11.86
CA ILE A 381 15.21 -18.41 -13.05
C ILE A 381 15.68 -17.62 -14.27
N ASN A 382 16.61 -18.17 -15.03
CA ASN A 382 17.01 -17.59 -16.32
C ASN A 382 15.82 -17.48 -17.27
N ASP A 383 15.62 -16.33 -17.91
CA ASP A 383 14.70 -16.18 -19.04
C ASP A 383 15.14 -17.05 -20.24
N ASP A 384 14.22 -17.34 -21.15
CA ASP A 384 14.48 -18.21 -22.30
C ASP A 384 15.57 -17.63 -23.23
N ALA A 385 15.62 -16.30 -23.37
CA ALA A 385 16.63 -15.66 -24.21
C ALA A 385 18.03 -15.77 -23.61
N SER A 386 18.21 -15.63 -22.29
CA SER A 386 19.52 -15.89 -21.67
C SER A 386 19.94 -17.34 -21.82
N VAL A 387 19.03 -18.30 -21.61
CA VAL A 387 19.36 -19.72 -21.77
C VAL A 387 19.85 -20.03 -23.18
N ARG A 388 19.18 -19.52 -24.21
CA ARG A 388 19.62 -19.70 -25.60
C ARG A 388 21.01 -19.14 -25.87
N ARG A 389 21.35 -17.99 -25.28
CA ARG A 389 22.67 -17.35 -25.48
C ARG A 389 23.83 -18.21 -24.98
N TYR A 390 23.67 -18.95 -23.89
CA TYR A 390 24.78 -19.74 -23.30
C TYR A 390 24.69 -21.25 -23.51
N LYS A 391 23.50 -21.83 -23.77
CA LYS A 391 23.32 -23.27 -24.05
C LYS A 391 23.06 -23.62 -25.51
N GLY A 392 22.80 -22.62 -26.36
CA GLY A 392 22.45 -22.82 -27.77
C GLY A 392 20.93 -22.74 -28.03
N PRO A 393 20.53 -22.69 -29.32
CA PRO A 393 19.16 -22.38 -29.73
C PRO A 393 18.12 -23.42 -29.30
N ASP A 394 18.53 -24.68 -29.13
CA ASP A 394 17.64 -25.80 -28.78
C ASP A 394 17.32 -25.89 -27.27
N ARG A 395 17.78 -24.90 -26.48
CA ARG A 395 17.59 -24.83 -25.02
C ARG A 395 17.08 -23.45 -24.62
N PRO A 396 16.13 -23.32 -23.67
CA PRO A 396 15.59 -24.39 -22.84
C PRO A 396 14.52 -25.21 -23.57
N ILE A 397 14.24 -26.42 -23.08
CA ILE A 397 13.14 -27.25 -23.56
C ILE A 397 11.82 -26.81 -22.91
N ILE A 398 11.87 -26.47 -21.63
CA ILE A 398 10.72 -25.96 -20.88
C ILE A 398 10.78 -24.43 -20.85
N ASP A 399 9.69 -23.75 -21.22
CA ASP A 399 9.62 -22.30 -21.24
C ASP A 399 9.76 -21.69 -19.83
N GLU A 400 10.17 -20.43 -19.78
CA GLU A 400 10.46 -19.72 -18.53
C GLU A 400 9.29 -19.65 -17.54
N ASN A 401 8.03 -19.52 -18.02
CA ASN A 401 6.86 -19.45 -17.15
C ASN A 401 6.56 -20.82 -16.51
N SER A 402 6.70 -21.89 -17.29
CA SER A 402 6.59 -23.26 -16.80
C SER A 402 7.68 -23.57 -15.77
N ARG A 403 8.94 -23.16 -16.03
CA ARG A 403 10.06 -23.34 -15.08
C ARG A 403 9.86 -22.55 -13.80
N LEU A 404 9.40 -21.29 -13.91
CA LEU A 404 9.07 -20.43 -12.78
C LEU A 404 8.00 -21.05 -11.88
N THR A 405 6.92 -21.56 -12.50
CA THR A 405 5.82 -22.24 -11.81
C THR A 405 6.30 -23.50 -11.11
N LEU A 406 7.06 -24.36 -11.80
CA LEU A 406 7.55 -25.61 -11.26
C LEU A 406 8.47 -25.37 -10.05
N ILE A 407 9.41 -24.42 -10.14
CA ILE A 407 10.31 -24.10 -9.03
C ILE A 407 9.55 -23.46 -7.85
N SER A 408 8.53 -22.64 -8.13
CA SER A 408 7.66 -22.11 -7.08
C SER A 408 7.00 -23.22 -6.25
N SER A 409 6.67 -24.37 -6.84
CA SER A 409 6.00 -25.46 -6.11
C SER A 409 6.90 -26.20 -5.11
N PHE A 410 8.23 -26.03 -5.17
CA PHE A 410 9.13 -26.70 -4.25
C PHE A 410 9.00 -26.13 -2.84
N GLN A 411 8.76 -26.99 -1.84
CA GLN A 411 8.66 -26.61 -0.44
C GLN A 411 9.80 -25.68 0.05
N PRO A 412 11.11 -25.96 -0.22
CA PRO A 412 12.20 -25.12 0.30
C PRO A 412 12.29 -23.72 -0.30
N VAL A 413 11.60 -23.44 -1.42
CA VAL A 413 11.65 -22.15 -2.10
C VAL A 413 10.65 -21.20 -1.46
N ASP A 414 11.07 -20.02 -1.01
CA ASP A 414 10.15 -19.00 -0.49
C ASP A 414 9.80 -17.97 -1.54
N TYR A 415 10.76 -17.62 -2.40
CA TYR A 415 10.56 -16.66 -3.48
C TYR A 415 11.27 -17.11 -4.77
N VAL A 416 10.62 -16.89 -5.91
CA VAL A 416 11.13 -17.21 -7.24
C VAL A 416 10.79 -16.08 -8.21
N PHE A 417 11.71 -15.74 -9.11
CA PHE A 417 11.52 -14.67 -10.11
C PHE A 417 12.35 -14.93 -11.36
N LEU A 418 12.01 -14.27 -12.46
CA LEU A 418 12.82 -14.28 -13.69
C LEU A 418 13.99 -13.31 -13.59
N PHE A 419 15.13 -13.71 -14.13
CA PHE A 419 16.28 -12.84 -14.33
C PHE A 419 16.78 -12.93 -15.77
N TYR A 420 17.18 -11.79 -16.32
CA TYR A 420 17.38 -11.62 -17.78
C TYR A 420 18.85 -11.43 -18.16
N GLU A 421 19.69 -11.09 -17.19
CA GLU A 421 21.11 -10.85 -17.36
C GLU A 421 21.90 -12.15 -17.60
N ASN A 422 23.15 -12.05 -18.04
CA ASN A 422 24.01 -13.23 -18.25
C ASN A 422 24.65 -13.73 -16.95
N ASP A 423 24.75 -12.87 -15.94
CA ASP A 423 25.30 -13.18 -14.63
C ASP A 423 24.39 -12.62 -13.52
N PRO A 424 24.47 -13.16 -12.30
CA PRO A 424 23.56 -12.78 -11.23
C PRO A 424 23.98 -11.51 -10.45
N LYS A 425 25.04 -10.78 -10.85
CA LYS A 425 25.61 -9.69 -10.02
C LYS A 425 24.59 -8.62 -9.66
N LYS A 426 23.82 -8.15 -10.64
CA LYS A 426 22.78 -7.14 -10.44
C LYS A 426 21.72 -7.61 -9.42
N VAL A 427 21.30 -8.86 -9.53
CA VAL A 427 20.32 -9.47 -8.61
C VAL A 427 20.92 -9.62 -7.20
N ILE A 428 22.21 -9.97 -7.10
CA ILE A 428 22.93 -10.04 -5.83
C ILE A 428 23.00 -8.65 -5.17
N GLU A 429 23.21 -7.58 -5.93
CA GLU A 429 23.22 -6.21 -5.40
C GLU A 429 21.86 -5.74 -4.90
N LEU A 430 20.77 -6.23 -5.51
CA LEU A 430 19.40 -5.96 -5.09
C LEU A 430 19.03 -6.72 -3.80
N ILE A 431 19.32 -8.03 -3.75
CA ILE A 431 18.94 -8.90 -2.62
C ILE A 431 19.91 -8.72 -1.45
N LYS A 432 21.20 -8.49 -1.73
CA LYS A 432 22.33 -8.52 -0.79
C LYS A 432 22.31 -9.78 0.08
N PRO A 433 22.29 -10.99 -0.49
CA PRO A 433 22.07 -12.22 0.28
C PRO A 433 23.17 -12.48 1.31
N ASP A 434 22.82 -13.11 2.43
CA ASP A 434 23.80 -13.59 3.42
C ASP A 434 24.55 -14.81 2.87
N PHE A 435 23.85 -15.65 2.11
CA PHE A 435 24.44 -16.79 1.41
C PHE A 435 24.03 -16.82 -0.06
N HIS A 436 25.00 -16.86 -0.97
CA HIS A 436 24.79 -17.20 -2.38
C HIS A 436 25.22 -18.64 -2.64
N VAL A 437 24.29 -19.47 -3.08
CA VAL A 437 24.47 -20.92 -3.16
C VAL A 437 24.54 -21.35 -4.61
N LYS A 438 25.57 -22.14 -4.94
CA LYS A 438 25.76 -22.73 -6.27
C LYS A 438 25.95 -24.24 -6.18
N GLY A 439 25.39 -24.93 -7.16
CA GLY A 439 25.60 -26.36 -7.40
C GLY A 439 26.47 -26.58 -8.63
N GLY A 440 27.07 -27.77 -8.74
CA GLY A 440 27.88 -28.20 -9.88
C GLY A 440 29.34 -28.52 -9.53
N ASP A 441 30.13 -28.89 -10.53
CA ASP A 441 31.52 -29.35 -10.40
C ASP A 441 32.55 -28.22 -10.17
N TYR A 442 32.11 -27.10 -9.60
CA TYR A 442 33.01 -26.00 -9.26
C TYR A 442 33.89 -26.43 -8.08
N LYS A 443 35.21 -26.49 -8.32
CA LYS A 443 36.17 -26.95 -7.31
C LYS A 443 36.42 -25.92 -6.20
N HIS A 444 36.27 -24.62 -6.49
CA HIS A 444 36.55 -23.52 -5.56
C HIS A 444 35.59 -22.34 -5.78
N GLU A 445 35.19 -21.67 -4.70
CA GLU A 445 34.28 -20.50 -4.69
C GLU A 445 34.83 -19.31 -5.49
N GLU A 446 36.15 -19.19 -5.57
CA GLU A 446 36.86 -18.09 -6.26
C GLU A 446 36.68 -18.11 -7.79
N ASN A 447 36.25 -19.24 -8.34
CA ASN A 447 36.05 -19.41 -9.78
C ASN A 447 34.70 -18.86 -10.29
N LEU A 448 33.85 -18.34 -9.39
CA LEU A 448 32.56 -17.77 -9.76
C LEU A 448 32.70 -16.25 -10.01
N PRO A 449 32.30 -15.75 -11.20
CA PRO A 449 32.39 -14.33 -11.55
C PRO A 449 31.72 -13.37 -10.55
N GLU A 450 30.73 -13.86 -9.81
CA GLU A 450 29.92 -13.10 -8.86
C GLU A 450 30.45 -13.09 -7.41
N THR A 451 31.50 -13.85 -7.09
CA THR A 451 32.02 -14.00 -5.72
C THR A 451 32.43 -12.67 -5.08
N GLU A 452 33.06 -11.77 -5.85
CA GLU A 452 33.42 -10.45 -5.36
C GLU A 452 32.19 -9.60 -5.00
N THR A 453 31.13 -9.67 -5.81
CA THR A 453 29.89 -8.92 -5.58
C THR A 453 29.20 -9.41 -4.30
N VAL A 454 29.14 -10.72 -4.09
CA VAL A 454 28.58 -11.32 -2.86
C VAL A 454 29.34 -10.82 -1.63
N LYS A 455 30.67 -10.84 -1.66
CA LYS A 455 31.52 -10.33 -0.56
C LYS A 455 31.32 -8.84 -0.31
N LYS A 456 31.24 -8.01 -1.36
CA LYS A 456 30.96 -6.56 -1.24
C LYS A 456 29.59 -6.28 -0.61
N CYS A 457 28.61 -7.16 -0.83
CA CYS A 457 27.30 -7.08 -0.18
C CYS A 457 27.27 -7.64 1.25
N GLY A 458 28.40 -8.15 1.77
CA GLY A 458 28.52 -8.74 3.11
C GLY A 458 28.11 -10.22 3.20
N GLY A 459 27.85 -10.87 2.08
CA GLY A 459 27.43 -12.28 2.01
C GLY A 459 28.60 -13.25 1.83
N LYS A 460 28.28 -14.54 1.82
CA LYS A 460 29.22 -15.66 1.57
C LYS A 460 28.74 -16.52 0.42
N VAL A 461 29.66 -17.03 -0.38
CA VAL A 461 29.36 -18.04 -1.41
C VAL A 461 29.42 -19.41 -0.74
N VAL A 462 28.51 -20.32 -1.10
CA VAL A 462 28.50 -21.70 -0.61
C VAL A 462 28.30 -22.65 -1.78
N LEU A 463 29.22 -23.61 -1.93
CA LEU A 463 29.12 -24.68 -2.91
C LEU A 463 28.48 -25.93 -2.31
N ILE A 464 27.40 -26.42 -2.93
CA ILE A 464 26.74 -27.65 -2.50
C ILE A 464 27.10 -28.78 -3.47
N THR A 465 27.92 -29.71 -2.98
CA THR A 465 28.23 -30.96 -3.68
C THR A 465 27.18 -32.02 -3.35
N LEU A 466 26.49 -32.51 -4.36
CA LEU A 466 25.55 -33.63 -4.22
C LEU A 466 26.32 -34.95 -4.29
N LYS A 467 25.96 -35.92 -3.44
CA LYS A 467 26.57 -37.25 -3.52
C LYS A 467 26.06 -37.92 -4.79
N ASN A 468 26.97 -38.34 -5.67
CA ASN A 468 26.68 -38.98 -6.95
C ASN A 468 25.76 -40.20 -6.80
N ASN A 469 24.45 -39.99 -6.86
CA ASN A 469 23.48 -41.02 -7.13
C ASN A 469 23.00 -40.80 -8.58
N ASN A 470 23.64 -41.50 -9.53
CA ASN A 470 23.16 -41.77 -10.90
C ASN A 470 23.30 -40.69 -12.01
N ASN A 471 24.36 -39.86 -12.08
CA ASN A 471 24.64 -38.99 -13.26
C ASN A 471 23.39 -38.25 -13.82
N LEU A 472 22.51 -37.78 -12.95
CA LEU A 472 21.26 -37.13 -13.36
C LEU A 472 21.52 -35.65 -13.65
N SER A 473 21.97 -35.34 -14.87
CA SER A 473 21.90 -34.00 -15.45
C SER A 473 20.79 -33.93 -16.49
N THR A 474 20.25 -32.75 -16.78
CA THR A 474 19.26 -32.61 -17.86
C THR A 474 19.78 -33.16 -19.19
N THR A 475 21.06 -32.95 -19.50
CA THR A 475 21.69 -33.48 -20.73
C THR A 475 21.73 -35.00 -20.74
N GLU A 476 22.10 -35.63 -19.62
CA GLU A 476 22.13 -37.09 -19.46
C GLU A 476 20.72 -37.69 -19.55
N ILE A 477 19.72 -37.04 -18.95
CA ILE A 477 18.31 -37.44 -19.04
C ILE A 477 17.86 -37.43 -20.50
N ILE A 478 18.16 -36.37 -21.25
CA ILE A 478 17.80 -36.28 -22.67
C ILE A 478 18.49 -37.38 -23.48
N LYS A 479 19.80 -37.60 -23.28
CA LYS A 479 20.53 -38.69 -23.96
C LYS A 479 19.90 -40.05 -23.67
N LYS A 480 19.54 -40.32 -22.40
CA LYS A 480 18.89 -41.55 -21.99
C LYS A 480 17.50 -41.71 -22.63
N VAL A 481 16.73 -40.63 -22.73
CA VAL A 481 15.43 -40.63 -23.40
C VAL A 481 15.61 -40.99 -24.88
N ILE A 482 16.52 -40.32 -25.60
CA ILE A 482 16.81 -40.61 -27.01
C ILE A 482 17.21 -42.07 -27.19
N GLN A 483 18.19 -42.55 -26.42
CA GLN A 483 18.67 -43.93 -26.49
C GLN A 483 17.56 -44.96 -26.23
N THR A 484 16.67 -44.69 -25.27
CA THR A 484 15.55 -45.59 -24.95
C THR A 484 14.52 -45.66 -26.08
N TYR A 485 14.25 -44.53 -26.75
CA TYR A 485 13.29 -44.47 -27.86
C TYR A 485 13.85 -44.95 -29.19
N GLU A 486 15.17 -44.87 -29.40
CA GLU A 486 15.83 -45.46 -30.57
C GLU A 486 15.85 -47.00 -30.46
N ASN A 487 16.18 -47.53 -29.27
CA ASN A 487 16.18 -48.97 -29.01
C ASN A 487 14.79 -49.61 -29.01
N SER A 488 13.70 -48.84 -28.90
CA SER A 488 12.33 -49.34 -29.00
C SER A 488 11.76 -49.32 -30.42
N LYS A 489 12.50 -48.73 -31.37
CA LYS A 489 12.18 -48.73 -32.81
C LYS A 489 13.01 -49.72 -33.63
N SER A 490 14.06 -50.29 -33.03
CA SER A 490 14.80 -51.47 -33.50
C SER A 490 14.17 -52.75 -32.97
#